data_AF-A0A0N8KEZ3-F1
#
_entry.id   AF-A0A0N8KEZ3-F1
#
_cell.length_a   1.000
_cell.length_b   1.000
_cell.length_c   1.000
_cell.angle_alpha   90.00
_cell.angle_beta   90.00
_cell.angle_gamma   90.00
#
_symmetry.space_group_name_H-M   'P 1'
#
loop_
_entity.id
_entity.type
_entity.pdbx_description
1 polymer ?
#
loop_
_entity_poly.entity_id
_entity_poly.type
_entity_poly.pdbx_seq_one_letter_code
_entity_poly.pdbx_strand_id
1 'polypeptide(L)'
;MSQDDTRGTDAAPETTYQPDTRPILHVCLTCRQRDAEGQIIETEGPRAGTRLHDNLAAALPDDAPFVVRGVECLSNCKRACTVGLTSPMRWSYVYGDLDPVGSIDDIIAGATLYAGTDDGIVPWRERPQIFRKGVIARIPPFPLSSSHSAAPAANPARASEDQSA
;
A
#
# COMPACT_ATOMS: atom_id res chain seq x y z
N MET A 1 57.24 -4.35 33.51
CA MET A 1 56.73 -5.13 32.37
C MET A 1 55.23 -4.97 32.37
N SER A 2 54.77 -3.90 31.71
CA SER A 2 53.36 -3.48 31.63
C SER A 2 52.54 -4.47 30.83
N GLN A 3 51.38 -4.83 31.36
CA GLN A 3 50.28 -5.41 30.59
C GLN A 3 49.43 -4.25 30.13
N ASP A 4 49.36 -4.03 28.82
CA ASP A 4 48.45 -3.09 28.19
C ASP A 4 47.35 -3.93 27.52
N ASP A 5 46.21 -4.05 28.22
CA ASP A 5 45.01 -4.78 27.78
C ASP A 5 44.21 -3.88 26.83
N THR A 6 44.70 -3.72 25.59
CA THR A 6 43.93 -3.05 24.54
C THR A 6 42.91 -4.03 23.97
N ARG A 7 41.76 -4.13 24.63
CA ARG A 7 40.52 -4.68 24.05
C ARG A 7 40.14 -3.82 22.85
N GLY A 8 40.46 -4.31 21.65
CA GLY A 8 39.92 -3.80 20.40
C GLY A 8 38.42 -4.05 20.38
N THR A 9 37.64 -2.99 20.57
CA THR A 9 36.22 -2.98 20.24
C THR A 9 36.11 -2.93 18.72
N ASP A 10 36.15 -4.09 18.06
CA ASP A 10 35.72 -4.19 16.67
C ASP A 10 34.21 -3.95 16.65
N ALA A 11 33.84 -2.66 16.47
CA ALA A 11 32.50 -2.26 16.14
C ALA A 11 32.12 -2.94 14.82
N ALA A 12 31.13 -3.84 14.88
CA ALA A 12 30.56 -4.46 13.69
C ALA A 12 30.17 -3.36 12.68
N PRO A 13 30.38 -3.58 11.37
CA PRO A 13 30.07 -2.57 10.37
C PRO A 13 28.60 -2.22 10.46
N GLU A 14 28.33 -0.96 10.78
CA GLU A 14 27.01 -0.36 10.81
C GLU A 14 26.47 -0.43 9.38
N THR A 15 25.72 -1.49 9.09
CA THR A 15 25.10 -1.71 7.79
C THR A 15 24.07 -0.61 7.62
N THR A 16 24.45 0.45 6.91
CA THR A 16 23.51 1.47 6.47
C THR A 16 22.59 0.83 5.46
N TYR A 17 21.45 0.33 5.94
CA TYR A 17 20.32 -0.03 5.10
C TYR A 17 19.94 1.21 4.30
N GLN A 18 20.25 1.22 3.01
CA GLN A 18 19.69 2.16 2.04
C GLN A 18 18.35 1.55 1.63
N PRO A 19 17.20 2.00 2.18
CA PRO A 19 15.92 1.52 1.70
C PRO A 19 15.81 1.82 0.22
N ASP A 20 15.41 0.82 -0.56
CA ASP A 20 14.80 1.10 -1.86
C ASP A 20 13.61 2.03 -1.58
N THR A 21 13.73 3.30 -1.95
CA THR A 21 12.71 4.32 -1.71
C THR A 21 11.57 4.22 -2.70
N ARG A 22 11.66 3.30 -3.68
CA ARG A 22 10.58 3.07 -4.62
C ARG A 22 9.35 2.54 -3.89
N PRO A 23 8.14 3.01 -4.25
CA PRO A 23 6.92 2.43 -3.75
C PRO A 23 6.85 0.92 -3.99
N ILE A 24 6.18 0.24 -3.07
CA ILE A 24 5.88 -1.18 -3.18
C ILE A 24 4.38 -1.35 -3.42
N LEU A 25 4.04 -2.01 -4.52
CA LEU A 25 2.72 -2.52 -4.81
C LEU A 25 2.62 -3.97 -4.30
N HIS A 26 2.02 -4.12 -3.13
CA HIS A 26 1.73 -5.41 -2.49
C HIS A 26 0.49 -6.03 -3.12
N VAL A 27 0.59 -7.26 -3.61
CA VAL A 27 -0.52 -8.02 -4.20
C VAL A 27 -0.92 -9.15 -3.27
N CYS A 28 -2.18 -9.18 -2.86
CA CYS A 28 -2.72 -10.27 -2.04
C CYS A 28 -2.83 -11.55 -2.87
N LEU A 29 -1.94 -12.52 -2.64
CA LEU A 29 -1.85 -13.74 -3.45
C LEU A 29 -3.04 -14.70 -3.25
N THR A 30 -3.71 -14.64 -2.09
CA THR A 30 -4.79 -15.57 -1.72
C THR A 30 -6.19 -15.13 -2.16
N CYS A 31 -6.32 -13.98 -2.84
CA CYS A 31 -7.60 -13.50 -3.36
C CYS A 31 -8.29 -14.56 -4.25
N ARG A 32 -9.58 -14.79 -4.00
CA ARG A 32 -10.45 -15.61 -4.85
C ARG A 32 -11.17 -14.73 -5.87
N GLN A 33 -11.50 -15.29 -7.03
CA GLN A 33 -12.32 -14.59 -8.02
C GLN A 33 -13.74 -14.40 -7.47
N ARG A 34 -14.37 -13.28 -7.82
CA ARG A 34 -15.75 -12.99 -7.48
C ARG A 34 -16.55 -12.51 -8.67
N ASP A 35 -17.86 -12.78 -8.67
CA ASP A 35 -18.81 -12.19 -9.62
C ASP A 35 -19.22 -10.78 -9.19
N ALA A 36 -20.12 -10.16 -9.96
CA ALA A 36 -20.62 -8.82 -9.70
C ALA A 36 -21.43 -8.72 -8.39
N GLU A 37 -22.03 -9.84 -7.96
CA GLU A 37 -22.79 -9.99 -6.72
C GLU A 37 -21.89 -10.34 -5.51
N GLY A 38 -20.58 -10.44 -5.73
CA GLY A 38 -19.59 -10.72 -4.69
C GLY A 38 -19.51 -12.18 -4.25
N GLN A 39 -20.14 -13.12 -4.97
CA GLN A 39 -20.00 -14.55 -4.70
C GLN A 39 -18.67 -15.07 -5.20
N ILE A 40 -18.15 -16.14 -4.57
CA ILE A 40 -16.89 -16.76 -5.00
C ILE A 40 -17.15 -17.54 -6.30
N ILE A 41 -16.38 -17.22 -7.33
CA ILE A 41 -16.28 -18.05 -8.52
C ILE A 41 -15.10 -19.00 -8.29
N GLU A 42 -15.39 -20.29 -8.18
CA GLU A 42 -14.33 -21.31 -8.16
C GLU A 42 -13.75 -21.42 -9.57
N THR A 43 -12.44 -21.26 -9.68
CA THR A 43 -11.72 -21.34 -10.95
C THR A 43 -10.69 -22.45 -10.87
N GLU A 44 -10.54 -23.21 -11.95
CA GLU A 44 -9.39 -24.09 -12.10
C GLU A 44 -8.11 -23.25 -12.22
N GLY A 45 -7.02 -23.72 -11.61
CA GLY A 45 -5.71 -23.06 -11.64
C GLY A 45 -5.43 -22.14 -10.43
N PRO A 46 -4.44 -21.22 -10.56
CA PRO A 46 -4.00 -20.37 -9.47
C PRO A 46 -5.11 -19.43 -8.94
N ARG A 47 -4.96 -19.01 -7.69
CA ARG A 47 -5.81 -17.97 -7.07
C ARG A 47 -5.83 -16.71 -7.93
N ALA A 48 -6.94 -15.98 -7.93
CA ALA A 48 -7.07 -14.74 -8.67
C ALA A 48 -5.99 -13.72 -8.28
N GLY A 49 -5.62 -13.67 -7.00
CA GLY A 49 -4.52 -12.87 -6.49
C GLY A 49 -3.15 -13.23 -7.10
N THR A 50 -2.84 -14.52 -7.18
CA THR A 50 -1.62 -15.03 -7.85
C THR A 50 -1.61 -14.63 -9.33
N ARG A 51 -2.72 -14.84 -10.06
CA ARG A 51 -2.80 -14.44 -11.47
C ARG A 51 -2.59 -12.93 -11.66
N LEU A 52 -3.18 -12.10 -10.78
CA LEU A 52 -2.96 -10.65 -10.80
C LEU A 52 -1.47 -10.31 -10.60
N HIS A 53 -0.83 -10.92 -9.61
CA HIS A 53 0.60 -10.72 -9.33
C HIS A 53 1.46 -11.09 -10.54
N ASP A 54 1.23 -12.26 -11.13
CA ASP A 54 2.05 -12.78 -12.23
C ASP A 54 1.86 -11.93 -13.50
N ASN A 55 0.63 -11.51 -13.79
CA ASN A 55 0.34 -10.59 -14.89
C ASN A 55 1.00 -9.23 -14.69
N LEU A 56 0.99 -8.69 -13.47
CA LEU A 56 1.70 -7.45 -13.15
C LEU A 56 3.21 -7.61 -13.33
N ALA A 57 3.79 -8.70 -12.82
CA ALA A 57 5.22 -8.98 -12.94
C ALA A 57 5.66 -9.15 -14.40
N ALA A 58 4.83 -9.77 -15.24
CA ALA A 58 5.11 -9.95 -16.66
C ALA A 58 4.99 -8.66 -17.49
N ALA A 59 4.10 -7.74 -17.09
CA ALA A 59 3.85 -6.49 -17.81
C ALA A 59 4.77 -5.33 -17.37
N LEU A 60 5.43 -5.45 -16.21
CA LEU A 60 6.22 -4.37 -15.64
C LEU A 60 7.61 -4.28 -16.31
N PRO A 61 8.05 -3.09 -16.77
CA PRO A 61 9.40 -2.92 -17.28
C PRO A 61 10.44 -2.92 -16.14
N ASP A 62 11.68 -3.30 -16.48
CA ASP A 62 12.79 -3.40 -15.50
C ASP A 62 13.09 -2.07 -14.79
N ASP A 63 12.84 -0.94 -15.45
CA ASP A 63 13.08 0.43 -14.96
C ASP A 63 11.85 1.07 -14.30
N ALA A 64 10.82 0.27 -13.98
CA ALA A 64 9.62 0.79 -13.33
C ALA A 64 9.93 1.56 -12.03
N PRO A 65 9.23 2.67 -11.78
CA PRO A 65 9.50 3.54 -10.63
C PRO A 65 8.94 2.98 -9.31
N PHE A 66 8.37 1.77 -9.33
CA PHE A 66 7.85 1.03 -8.18
C PHE A 66 8.16 -0.47 -8.35
N VAL A 67 8.02 -1.23 -7.28
CA VAL A 67 8.23 -2.68 -7.28
C VAL A 67 6.93 -3.43 -6.95
N VAL A 68 6.71 -4.58 -7.58
CA VAL A 68 5.59 -5.47 -7.26
C VAL A 68 6.06 -6.55 -6.29
N ARG A 69 5.27 -6.82 -5.25
CA ARG A 69 5.55 -7.87 -4.26
C ARG A 69 4.28 -8.61 -3.89
N GLY A 70 4.32 -9.94 -3.93
CA GLY A 70 3.26 -10.77 -3.38
C GLY A 70 3.26 -10.74 -1.85
N VAL A 71 2.08 -10.66 -1.24
CA VAL A 71 1.86 -10.86 0.20
C VAL A 71 0.80 -11.92 0.41
N GLU A 72 0.83 -12.59 1.56
CA GLU A 72 -0.08 -13.71 1.85
C GLU A 72 -1.55 -13.26 1.85
N CYS A 73 -1.88 -12.19 2.58
CA CYS A 73 -3.26 -11.73 2.73
C CYS A 73 -3.34 -10.24 3.10
N LEU A 74 -4.33 -9.54 2.57
CA LEU A 74 -4.70 -8.17 2.97
C LEU A 74 -6.08 -8.11 3.67
N SER A 75 -6.65 -9.25 4.02
CA SER A 75 -7.92 -9.42 4.76
C SER A 75 -9.15 -8.71 4.17
N ASN A 76 -9.08 -8.28 2.91
CA ASN A 76 -10.17 -7.59 2.21
C ASN A 76 -10.95 -8.54 1.29
N CYS A 77 -11.20 -9.77 1.75
CA CYS A 77 -11.67 -10.86 0.90
C CYS A 77 -12.97 -10.55 0.14
N LYS A 78 -13.86 -9.71 0.68
CA LYS A 78 -15.15 -9.35 0.05
C LYS A 78 -15.00 -8.45 -1.18
N ARG A 79 -13.88 -7.75 -1.31
CA ARG A 79 -13.56 -6.80 -2.39
C ARG A 79 -12.27 -7.21 -3.11
N ALA A 80 -12.21 -8.48 -3.52
CA ALA A 80 -11.08 -9.06 -4.23
C ALA A 80 -11.12 -8.70 -5.74
N CYS A 81 -9.99 -8.61 -6.45
CA CYS A 81 -8.62 -8.70 -5.92
C CYS A 81 -8.21 -7.43 -5.17
N THR A 82 -7.22 -7.54 -4.29
CA THR A 82 -6.77 -6.42 -3.44
C THR A 82 -5.27 -6.20 -3.56
N VAL A 83 -4.88 -4.93 -3.67
CA VAL A 83 -3.48 -4.50 -3.60
C VAL A 83 -3.30 -3.42 -2.54
N GLY A 84 -2.10 -3.37 -1.95
CA GLY A 84 -1.64 -2.27 -1.10
C GLY A 84 -0.54 -1.51 -1.80
N LEU A 85 -0.58 -0.18 -1.77
CA LEU A 85 0.48 0.67 -2.32
C LEU A 85 1.08 1.50 -1.20
N THR A 86 2.36 1.27 -0.92
CA THR A 86 3.04 1.83 0.25
C THR A 86 4.40 2.40 -0.12
N SER A 87 4.81 3.47 0.56
CA SER A 87 6.17 4.01 0.53
C SER A 87 6.48 4.68 1.87
N PRO A 88 7.74 4.67 2.34
CA PRO A 88 8.14 5.48 3.48
C PRO A 88 7.71 6.93 3.29
N MET A 89 7.25 7.57 4.38
CA MET A 89 6.85 8.99 4.41
C MET A 89 5.72 9.42 3.47
N ARG A 90 5.09 8.48 2.75
CA ARG A 90 3.94 8.74 1.86
C ARG A 90 2.66 8.11 2.41
N TRP A 91 1.54 8.74 2.11
CA TRP A 91 0.22 8.12 2.32
C TRP A 91 0.18 6.77 1.61
N SER A 92 -0.30 5.75 2.31
CA SER A 92 -0.47 4.41 1.75
C SER A 92 -1.92 4.17 1.38
N TYR A 93 -2.15 3.31 0.39
CA TYR A 93 -3.49 2.98 -0.11
C TYR A 93 -3.72 1.48 -0.09
N VAL A 94 -4.96 1.09 0.19
CA VAL A 94 -5.46 -0.26 -0.10
C VAL A 94 -6.57 -0.13 -1.12
N TYR A 95 -6.44 -0.84 -2.23
CA TYR A 95 -7.43 -0.88 -3.30
C TYR A 95 -8.02 -2.28 -3.44
N GLY A 96 -9.32 -2.36 -3.68
CA GLY A 96 -10.05 -3.59 -3.94
C GLY A 96 -10.83 -3.54 -5.25
N ASP A 97 -11.60 -4.60 -5.50
CA ASP A 97 -12.42 -4.81 -6.71
C ASP A 97 -11.58 -4.76 -8.00
N LEU A 98 -10.36 -5.29 -7.93
CA LEU A 98 -9.43 -5.33 -9.07
C LEU A 98 -9.63 -6.61 -9.87
N ASP A 99 -9.70 -6.46 -11.19
CA ASP A 99 -9.75 -7.59 -12.11
C ASP A 99 -8.33 -8.14 -12.33
N PRO A 100 -8.11 -9.45 -12.17
CA PRO A 100 -6.78 -10.05 -12.27
C PRO A 100 -6.16 -10.02 -13.67
N VAL A 101 -6.90 -9.62 -14.72
CA VAL A 101 -6.43 -9.58 -16.11
C VAL A 101 -6.66 -8.20 -16.75
N GLY A 102 -7.84 -7.63 -16.59
CA GLY A 102 -8.26 -6.38 -17.21
C GLY A 102 -7.82 -5.10 -16.48
N SER A 103 -7.32 -5.20 -15.24
CA SER A 103 -6.88 -4.02 -14.47
C SER A 103 -5.37 -3.76 -14.55
N ILE A 104 -4.59 -4.55 -15.29
CA ILE A 104 -3.11 -4.51 -15.25
C ILE A 104 -2.56 -3.14 -15.64
N ASP A 105 -2.94 -2.61 -16.80
CA ASP A 105 -2.44 -1.32 -17.30
C ASP A 105 -2.84 -0.16 -16.38
N ASP A 106 -4.08 -0.15 -15.91
CA ASP A 106 -4.58 0.87 -14.98
C ASP A 106 -3.85 0.81 -13.63
N ILE A 107 -3.54 -0.39 -13.12
CA ILE A 107 -2.78 -0.57 -11.88
C ILE A 107 -1.36 -0.02 -12.05
N ILE A 108 -0.68 -0.34 -13.16
CA ILE A 108 0.66 0.16 -13.46
C ILE A 108 0.65 1.67 -13.61
N ALA A 109 -0.30 2.23 -14.34
CA ALA A 109 -0.45 3.68 -14.51
C ALA A 109 -0.67 4.38 -13.16
N GLY A 110 -1.55 3.85 -12.32
CA GLY A 110 -1.83 4.43 -11.00
C GLY A 110 -0.65 4.32 -10.04
N ALA A 111 0.07 3.19 -10.02
CA ALA A 111 1.28 3.02 -9.22
C ALA A 111 2.44 3.93 -9.69
N THR A 112 2.53 4.17 -11.00
CA THR A 112 3.48 5.11 -11.60
C THR A 112 3.17 6.55 -11.18
N LEU A 113 1.91 6.98 -11.26
CA LEU A 113 1.48 8.29 -10.78
C LEU A 113 1.80 8.48 -9.30
N TYR A 114 1.54 7.46 -8.48
CA TYR A 114 1.88 7.48 -7.05
C TYR A 114 3.39 7.64 -6.81
N ALA A 115 4.22 6.94 -7.58
CA ALA A 115 5.67 7.06 -7.49
C ALA A 115 6.16 8.49 -7.77
N GLY A 116 5.47 9.24 -8.63
CA GLY A 116 5.76 10.64 -8.93
C GLY A 116 5.29 11.67 -7.89
N THR A 117 4.61 11.25 -6.82
CA THR A 117 4.12 12.18 -5.77
C THR A 117 5.10 12.28 -4.60
N ASP A 118 5.23 13.43 -3.95
CA ASP A 118 6.10 13.54 -2.77
C ASP A 118 5.44 12.97 -1.50
N ASP A 119 4.13 13.14 -1.36
CA ASP A 119 3.35 12.80 -0.17
C ASP A 119 2.51 11.52 -0.33
N GLY A 120 2.51 10.89 -1.51
CA GLY A 120 1.67 9.73 -1.81
C GLY A 120 0.26 10.08 -2.28
N ILE A 121 -0.12 11.35 -2.42
CA ILE A 121 -1.48 11.73 -2.80
C ILE A 121 -1.56 12.06 -4.30
N VAL A 122 -1.99 11.09 -5.10
CA VAL A 122 -2.27 11.33 -6.53
C VAL A 122 -3.51 12.22 -6.67
N PRO A 123 -3.49 13.31 -7.48
CA PRO A 123 -4.67 14.14 -7.73
C PRO A 123 -5.86 13.32 -8.22
N TRP A 124 -7.06 13.57 -7.67
CA TRP A 124 -8.26 12.76 -7.95
C TRP A 124 -8.55 12.60 -9.46
N ARG A 125 -8.35 13.66 -10.24
CA ARG A 125 -8.61 13.69 -11.69
C ARG A 125 -7.61 12.91 -12.53
N GLU A 126 -6.44 12.59 -11.98
CA GLU A 126 -5.39 11.84 -12.66
C GLU A 126 -5.49 10.35 -12.36
N ARG A 127 -6.13 9.97 -11.25
CA ARG A 127 -6.27 8.56 -10.86
C ARG A 127 -7.00 7.74 -11.93
N PRO A 128 -6.55 6.53 -12.25
CA PRO A 128 -7.34 5.56 -13.00
C PRO A 128 -8.71 5.32 -12.36
N GLN A 129 -9.73 5.00 -13.17
CA GLN A 129 -11.11 4.85 -12.67
C GLN A 129 -11.22 3.76 -11.61
N ILE A 130 -10.49 2.65 -11.78
CA ILE A 130 -10.44 1.55 -10.81
C ILE A 130 -9.95 2.03 -9.44
N PHE A 131 -9.01 2.98 -9.38
CA PHE A 131 -8.50 3.53 -8.12
C PHE A 131 -9.39 4.60 -7.52
N ARG A 132 -10.23 5.29 -8.31
CA ARG A 132 -11.24 6.22 -7.76
C ARG A 132 -12.34 5.47 -7.01
N LYS A 133 -12.78 4.34 -7.57
CA LYS A 133 -13.89 3.53 -7.02
C LYS A 133 -13.40 2.47 -6.01
N GLY A 134 -12.17 1.99 -6.17
CA GLY A 134 -11.63 0.85 -5.45
C GLY A 134 -10.98 1.17 -4.10
N VAL A 135 -10.94 2.43 -3.64
CA VAL A 135 -10.28 2.75 -2.36
C VAL A 135 -10.99 2.05 -1.20
N ILE A 136 -10.23 1.26 -0.44
CA ILE A 136 -10.66 0.62 0.82
C ILE A 136 -10.21 1.46 1.99
N ALA A 137 -8.94 1.86 1.98
CA ALA A 137 -8.32 2.64 3.03
C ALA A 137 -7.25 3.55 2.45
N ARG A 138 -7.07 4.69 3.12
CA ARG A 138 -5.91 5.54 2.97
C ARG A 138 -5.26 5.68 4.33
N ILE A 139 -4.02 5.22 4.46
CA ILE A 139 -3.31 5.06 5.72
C ILE A 139 -2.23 6.16 5.78
N PRO A 140 -2.13 6.92 6.88
CA PRO A 140 -1.12 7.96 7.02
C PRO A 140 0.31 7.42 6.89
N PRO A 141 1.26 8.26 6.46
CA PRO A 141 2.66 7.89 6.44
C PRO A 141 3.20 7.57 7.83
N PHE A 142 4.21 6.71 7.88
CA PHE A 142 5.01 6.49 9.07
C PHE A 142 6.51 6.77 8.77
N PRO A 143 7.20 7.59 9.57
CA PRO A 143 6.65 8.39 10.67
C PRO A 143 5.70 9.48 10.18
N LEU A 144 4.72 9.85 11.02
CA LEU A 144 3.83 10.99 10.76
C LEU A 144 4.61 12.29 10.93
N SER A 145 4.63 13.16 9.91
CA SER A 145 5.15 14.52 10.02
C SER A 145 4.02 15.53 10.30
N SER A 146 4.39 16.73 10.75
CA SER A 146 3.44 17.82 11.02
C SER A 146 2.61 18.21 9.79
N SER A 147 3.18 18.13 8.59
CA SER A 147 2.49 18.39 7.31
C SER A 147 1.36 17.40 7.01
N HIS A 148 1.36 16.22 7.66
CA HIS A 148 0.34 15.18 7.49
C HIS A 148 -0.65 15.11 8.66
N SER A 149 -0.40 15.83 9.75
CA SER A 149 -1.26 15.85 10.92
C SER A 149 -2.41 16.84 10.73
N ALA A 150 -3.65 16.36 10.85
CA ALA A 150 -4.81 17.22 10.96
C ALA A 150 -5.13 17.42 12.45
N ALA A 151 -5.33 18.67 12.88
CA ALA A 151 -5.94 18.92 14.18
C ALA A 151 -7.35 18.30 14.20
N PRO A 152 -7.76 17.62 15.29
CA PRO A 152 -9.14 17.18 15.40
C PRO A 152 -10.04 18.41 15.25
N ALA A 153 -11.04 18.32 14.37
CA ALA A 153 -12.04 19.37 14.29
C ALA A 153 -12.64 19.55 15.69
N ALA A 154 -12.55 20.77 16.24
CA ALA A 154 -13.17 21.09 17.52
C ALA A 154 -14.65 20.72 17.40
N ASN A 155 -15.11 19.73 18.18
CA ASN A 155 -16.50 19.32 18.17
C ASN A 155 -17.33 20.41 18.87
N PRO A 156 -18.22 21.14 18.20
CA PRO A 156 -19.03 22.17 18.84
C PRO A 156 -20.11 21.61 19.77
N ALA A 157 -20.33 20.29 19.82
CA ALA A 157 -21.46 19.66 20.51
C ALA A 157 -21.18 19.15 21.93
N ARG A 158 -20.40 19.87 22.75
CA ARG A 158 -20.25 19.54 24.18
C ARG A 158 -20.40 20.72 25.15
N ALA A 159 -21.21 21.70 24.76
CA ALA A 159 -21.77 22.69 25.68
C ALA A 159 -23.28 22.41 25.85
N SER A 160 -23.71 22.38 27.12
CA SER A 160 -25.07 22.26 27.66
C SER A 160 -25.82 20.92 27.51
N GLU A 161 -25.56 19.99 28.43
CA GLU A 161 -26.63 19.27 29.14
C GLU A 161 -26.44 19.52 30.64
N ASP A 162 -26.71 20.77 31.03
CA ASP A 162 -27.12 21.14 32.39
C ASP A 162 -28.45 21.87 32.23
N GLN A 163 -29.54 21.12 32.37
CA GLN A 163 -30.91 21.60 32.59
C GLN A 163 -31.82 20.41 32.93
N SER A 164 -31.95 20.20 34.24
CA SER A 164 -33.21 19.99 34.95
C SER A 164 -34.32 19.18 34.27
N ALA A 165 -34.52 17.95 34.78
CA ALA A 165 -35.84 17.38 35.09
C ALA A 165 -35.70 16.35 36.21
#